data_AF-A0A5C6JVX2-F1
#
_entry.id   AF-A0A5C6JVX2-F1
#
_cell.length_a   1.000
_cell.length_b   1.000
_cell.length_c   1.000
_cell.angle_alpha   90.00
_cell.angle_beta   90.00
_cell.angle_gamma   90.00
#
_symmetry.space_group_name_H-M   'P 1'
#
loop_
_entity.id
_entity.type
_entity.pdbx_description
1 polymer ?
#
loop_
_entity_poly.entity_id
_entity_poly.type
_entity_poly.pdbx_seq_one_letter_code
_entity_poly.pdbx_strand_id
1 'polypeptide(L)'
;MAEVLIFVLVPLAYLALLLLYLPLVPVIALLRGIALVSELLWRYCRLLDGVLRRRTPEFVTVPPFRAADELAHRNYFFGPATRDLRQLRTLGRRLYVRTVTDAYRQVTARQFTAPTVHRAFSVPYGLTLYLGLGLGAGAAAPLLGALLGAQALGVALLTAGARLIALTLRAVDRAGMLLRGLPRGMLCPSCFERVPYPAYDCPRPTCRRRHADIRPGTFGLFRRRCACGERIPTLLMLMSRDARLAGHCVHEHCGRPMNPDAGHMPELILPLIGGRAAGKTQLMAAMVKSLESAAENGGPAIRLADPESSANQRVLNEVLEIQGHTRPTQKTLPRAHSFVRGTGRAERLVHVFDTAGERFVSREETDALRYIREARTFVFVLDPMAVDAFWTRLDAAGPKVDRTLASTVDPEDVFSRSVQTVRTMGTRLDKARLAVAISKRDLLAGQPTLLPARPDDSDSARTWLCEALGLRNLVETMDLEFGEVRYFCTAAVADGAGRVDPSVAAFTEWCLRE
;
A
#
# COMPACT_ATOMS: atom_id res chain seq x y z
N MET A 1 -104.82 -16.13 -3.64
CA MET A 1 -104.19 -17.47 -3.68
C MET A 1 -102.86 -17.44 -4.43
N ALA A 2 -102.83 -17.45 -5.76
CA ALA A 2 -101.59 -17.61 -6.55
C ALA A 2 -100.47 -16.60 -6.21
N GLU A 3 -100.80 -15.30 -6.13
CA GLU A 3 -99.81 -14.25 -5.82
C GLU A 3 -99.17 -14.40 -4.43
N VAL A 4 -99.98 -14.75 -3.42
CA VAL A 4 -99.49 -15.03 -2.05
C VAL A 4 -98.57 -16.25 -2.05
N LEU A 5 -98.90 -17.28 -2.85
CA LEU A 5 -98.06 -18.45 -3.01
C LEU A 5 -96.69 -18.08 -3.60
N ILE A 6 -96.66 -17.21 -4.62
CA ILE A 6 -95.42 -16.72 -5.23
C ILE A 6 -94.62 -15.87 -4.23
N PHE A 7 -95.27 -14.94 -3.53
CA PHE A 7 -94.63 -14.05 -2.53
C PHE A 7 -94.04 -14.79 -1.32
N VAL A 8 -94.51 -16.00 -1.00
CA VAL A 8 -93.94 -16.83 0.09
C VAL A 8 -92.95 -17.87 -0.44
N LEU A 9 -93.28 -18.58 -1.53
CA LEU A 9 -92.41 -19.64 -2.06
C LEU A 9 -91.12 -19.12 -2.68
N VAL A 10 -91.13 -17.97 -3.36
CA VAL A 10 -89.91 -17.45 -4.03
C VAL A 10 -88.84 -17.02 -3.00
N PRO A 11 -89.15 -16.25 -1.93
CA PRO A 11 -88.19 -15.98 -0.86
C PRO A 11 -87.74 -17.22 -0.11
N LEU A 12 -88.64 -18.19 0.12
CA LEU A 12 -88.31 -19.43 0.85
C LEU A 12 -87.41 -20.36 0.03
N ALA A 13 -87.63 -20.47 -1.28
CA ALA A 13 -86.74 -21.17 -2.21
C ALA A 13 -85.37 -20.46 -2.35
N TYR A 14 -85.36 -19.12 -2.38
CA TYR A 14 -84.12 -18.34 -2.37
C TYR A 14 -83.33 -18.54 -1.06
N LEU A 15 -83.99 -18.57 0.10
CA LEU A 15 -83.37 -18.88 1.39
C LEU A 15 -82.81 -20.31 1.42
N ALA A 16 -83.53 -21.30 0.89
CA ALA A 16 -83.04 -22.67 0.77
C ALA A 16 -81.80 -22.76 -0.15
N LEU A 17 -81.78 -22.01 -1.27
CA LEU A 17 -80.61 -21.92 -2.15
C LEU A 17 -79.41 -21.25 -1.44
N LEU A 18 -79.66 -20.21 -0.64
CA LEU A 18 -78.62 -19.53 0.15
C LEU A 18 -78.03 -20.48 1.23
N LEU A 19 -78.86 -21.33 1.83
CA LEU A 19 -78.47 -22.38 2.77
C LEU A 19 -77.61 -23.47 2.10
N LEU A 20 -77.99 -23.90 0.89
CA LEU A 20 -77.19 -24.80 0.03
C LEU A 20 -75.88 -24.16 -0.45
N TYR A 21 -75.84 -22.83 -0.60
CA TYR A 21 -74.65 -22.08 -0.96
C TYR A 21 -73.66 -21.93 0.22
N LEU A 22 -74.15 -21.85 1.46
CA LEU A 22 -73.34 -21.64 2.66
C LEU A 22 -72.12 -22.60 2.81
N PRO A 23 -72.22 -23.92 2.59
CA PRO A 23 -71.04 -24.82 2.64
C PRO A 23 -70.04 -24.61 1.49
N LEU A 24 -70.44 -23.98 0.39
CA LEU A 24 -69.56 -23.66 -0.74
C LEU A 24 -68.77 -22.35 -0.52
N VAL A 25 -69.27 -21.45 0.34
CA VAL A 25 -68.61 -20.18 0.72
C VAL A 25 -67.12 -20.34 1.06
N PRO A 26 -66.69 -21.21 2.01
CA PRO A 26 -65.28 -21.35 2.36
C PRO A 26 -64.42 -21.86 1.20
N VAL A 27 -64.95 -22.75 0.36
CA VAL A 27 -64.24 -23.32 -0.80
C VAL A 27 -64.00 -22.23 -1.85
N ILE A 28 -65.03 -21.45 -2.18
CA ILE A 28 -64.95 -20.34 -3.15
C ILE A 28 -63.99 -19.26 -2.65
N ALA A 29 -64.08 -18.88 -1.38
CA ALA A 29 -63.19 -17.90 -0.76
C ALA A 29 -61.73 -18.39 -0.75
N LEU A 30 -61.49 -19.65 -0.37
CA LEU A 30 -60.14 -20.25 -0.36
C LEU A 30 -59.54 -20.30 -1.77
N LEU A 31 -60.29 -20.77 -2.78
CA LEU A 31 -59.83 -20.80 -4.16
C LEU A 31 -59.52 -19.40 -4.69
N ARG A 32 -60.34 -18.38 -4.37
CA ARG A 32 -60.05 -16.99 -4.77
C ARG A 32 -58.82 -16.42 -4.07
N GLY A 33 -58.61 -16.77 -2.79
CA GLY A 33 -57.42 -16.41 -2.03
C GLY A 33 -56.15 -17.04 -2.60
N ILE A 34 -56.16 -18.33 -2.89
CA ILE A 34 -55.06 -19.06 -3.55
C ILE A 34 -54.73 -18.44 -4.91
N ALA A 35 -55.74 -18.08 -5.71
CA ALA A 35 -55.54 -17.42 -7.00
C ALA A 35 -54.89 -16.02 -6.88
N LEU A 36 -55.20 -15.25 -5.83
CA LEU A 36 -54.53 -13.98 -5.57
C LEU A 36 -53.08 -14.18 -5.11
N VAL A 37 -52.83 -15.16 -4.23
CA VAL A 37 -51.48 -15.50 -3.74
C VAL A 37 -50.59 -15.97 -4.90
N SER A 38 -51.08 -16.86 -5.77
CA SER A 38 -50.31 -17.36 -6.91
C SER A 38 -50.04 -16.28 -7.96
N GLU A 39 -51.01 -15.39 -8.23
CA GLU A 39 -50.80 -14.22 -9.08
C GLU A 39 -49.73 -13.27 -8.50
N LEU A 40 -49.79 -12.97 -7.19
CA LEU A 40 -48.81 -12.11 -6.52
C LEU A 40 -47.40 -12.73 -6.54
N LEU A 41 -47.27 -14.03 -6.30
CA LEU A 41 -46.00 -14.77 -6.39
C LEU A 41 -45.45 -14.76 -7.82
N TRP A 42 -46.27 -15.06 -8.84
CA TRP A 42 -45.86 -15.03 -10.24
C TRP A 42 -45.38 -13.64 -10.68
N ARG A 43 -46.15 -12.60 -10.32
CA ARG A 43 -45.77 -11.20 -10.55
C ARG A 43 -44.47 -10.83 -9.82
N TYR A 44 -44.23 -11.33 -8.59
CA TYR A 44 -43.00 -11.12 -7.85
C TYR A 44 -41.78 -11.81 -8.47
N CYS A 45 -41.93 -13.05 -8.95
CA CYS A 45 -40.88 -13.76 -9.68
C CYS A 45 -40.52 -13.04 -11.00
N ARG A 46 -41.52 -12.52 -11.73
CA ARG A 46 -41.28 -11.66 -12.90
C ARG A 46 -40.56 -10.34 -12.55
N LEU A 47 -40.88 -9.73 -11.39
CA LEU A 47 -40.16 -8.55 -10.90
C LEU A 47 -38.70 -8.87 -10.56
N LEU A 48 -38.43 -10.04 -9.97
CA LEU A 48 -37.08 -10.48 -9.61
C LEU A 48 -36.20 -10.70 -10.85
N ASP A 49 -36.71 -11.39 -11.87
CA ASP A 49 -36.07 -11.54 -13.18
C ASP A 49 -35.89 -10.19 -13.90
N GLY A 50 -36.89 -9.32 -13.81
CA GLY A 50 -36.87 -7.95 -14.31
C GLY A 50 -35.73 -7.10 -13.74
N VAL A 51 -35.60 -7.03 -12.42
CA VAL A 51 -34.57 -6.22 -11.73
C VAL A 51 -33.17 -6.84 -11.83
N LEU A 52 -33.03 -8.16 -11.64
CA LEU A 52 -31.71 -8.78 -11.60
C LEU A 52 -31.11 -9.01 -12.99
N ARG A 53 -31.90 -9.57 -13.92
CA ARG A 53 -31.43 -9.99 -15.27
C ARG A 53 -31.78 -8.99 -16.36
N ARG A 54 -33.06 -8.68 -16.57
CA ARG A 54 -33.51 -7.94 -17.78
C ARG A 54 -33.14 -6.46 -17.77
N ARG A 55 -33.24 -5.79 -16.62
CA ARG A 55 -32.83 -4.39 -16.37
C ARG A 55 -33.41 -3.38 -17.40
N THR A 56 -34.62 -3.63 -17.91
CA THR A 56 -35.34 -2.69 -18.79
C THR A 56 -35.74 -1.42 -18.01
N PRO A 57 -36.05 -0.28 -18.68
CA PRO A 57 -36.35 0.97 -18.00
C PRO A 57 -37.48 0.89 -16.95
N GLU A 58 -38.50 0.06 -17.21
CA GLU A 58 -39.59 -0.28 -16.27
C GLU A 58 -39.06 -0.81 -14.92
N PHE A 59 -37.96 -1.57 -14.97
CA PHE A 59 -37.24 -2.14 -13.85
C PHE A 59 -35.94 -1.37 -13.53
N VAL A 60 -35.87 -0.05 -13.78
CA VAL A 60 -34.79 0.84 -13.30
C VAL A 60 -35.39 2.12 -12.68
N THR A 61 -35.92 2.01 -11.45
CA THR A 61 -36.48 3.15 -10.71
C THR A 61 -35.46 3.94 -9.88
N VAL A 62 -34.27 3.36 -9.67
CA VAL A 62 -33.12 4.05 -9.08
C VAL A 62 -32.14 4.29 -10.24
N PRO A 63 -31.66 5.52 -10.48
CA PRO A 63 -30.78 5.78 -11.62
C PRO A 63 -29.50 4.92 -11.53
N PRO A 64 -28.99 4.42 -12.68
CA PRO A 64 -27.76 3.64 -12.70
C PRO A 64 -26.60 4.46 -12.15
N PHE A 65 -25.65 3.80 -11.48
CA PHE A 65 -24.56 4.48 -10.80
C PHE A 65 -23.61 5.18 -11.79
N ARG A 66 -23.78 6.50 -11.93
CA ARG A 66 -22.86 7.35 -12.69
C ARG A 66 -21.58 7.56 -11.87
N ALA A 67 -20.48 7.04 -12.37
CA ALA A 67 -19.15 7.17 -11.76
C ALA A 67 -18.51 8.53 -12.10
N ALA A 68 -19.25 9.63 -11.91
CA ALA A 68 -18.75 10.99 -12.16
C ALA A 68 -17.69 11.37 -11.12
N ASP A 69 -17.97 11.06 -9.85
CA ASP A 69 -17.14 11.41 -8.70
C ASP A 69 -16.17 10.28 -8.29
N GLU A 70 -16.29 9.10 -8.92
CA GLU A 70 -15.50 7.90 -8.58
C GLU A 70 -14.68 7.39 -9.77
N LEU A 71 -13.36 7.38 -9.61
CA LEU A 71 -12.37 6.97 -10.64
C LEU A 71 -12.55 5.52 -11.13
N ALA A 72 -13.26 4.67 -10.39
CA ALA A 72 -13.49 3.26 -10.68
C ALA A 72 -14.93 2.85 -10.30
N HIS A 73 -15.47 1.84 -10.99
CA HIS A 73 -16.78 1.28 -10.66
C HIS A 73 -16.73 0.50 -9.34
N ARG A 74 -17.74 0.69 -8.48
CA ARG A 74 -17.94 -0.14 -7.28
C ARG A 74 -18.28 -1.59 -7.66
N ASN A 75 -17.72 -2.53 -6.91
CA ASN A 75 -18.05 -3.94 -6.95
C ASN A 75 -19.52 -4.18 -6.52
N TYR A 76 -20.18 -5.18 -7.10
CA TYR A 76 -21.62 -5.44 -6.93
C TYR A 76 -22.06 -5.51 -5.46
N PHE A 77 -21.30 -6.21 -4.62
CA PHE A 77 -21.57 -6.40 -3.19
C PHE A 77 -21.36 -5.13 -2.32
N PHE A 78 -20.71 -4.09 -2.86
CA PHE A 78 -20.35 -2.85 -2.15
C PHE A 78 -21.17 -1.62 -2.62
N GLY A 79 -22.28 -1.85 -3.32
CA GLY A 79 -23.20 -0.80 -3.72
C GLY A 79 -24.42 -1.33 -4.47
N PRO A 80 -24.26 -1.81 -5.72
CA PRO A 80 -25.36 -2.28 -6.57
C PRO A 80 -26.34 -3.24 -5.89
N ALA A 81 -25.88 -4.30 -5.21
CA ALA A 81 -26.76 -5.26 -4.53
C ALA A 81 -27.73 -4.59 -3.53
N THR A 82 -27.29 -3.53 -2.85
CA THR A 82 -28.13 -2.76 -1.91
C THR A 82 -29.11 -1.81 -2.61
N ARG A 83 -28.85 -1.45 -3.88
CA ARG A 83 -29.77 -0.67 -4.71
C ARG A 83 -30.83 -1.58 -5.31
N ASP A 84 -30.42 -2.72 -5.85
CA ASP A 84 -31.28 -3.76 -6.42
C ASP A 84 -32.28 -4.26 -5.34
N LEU A 85 -31.84 -4.47 -4.08
CA LEU A 85 -32.71 -4.80 -2.94
C LEU A 85 -33.69 -3.67 -2.56
N ARG A 86 -33.23 -2.40 -2.52
CA ARG A 86 -34.10 -1.23 -2.27
C ARG A 86 -35.16 -1.08 -3.37
N GLN A 87 -34.79 -1.42 -4.60
CA GLN A 87 -35.68 -1.38 -5.75
C GLN A 87 -36.71 -2.52 -5.71
N LEU A 88 -36.31 -3.75 -5.36
CA LEU A 88 -37.23 -4.87 -5.11
C LEU A 88 -38.26 -4.52 -4.02
N ARG A 89 -37.84 -3.91 -2.90
CA ARG A 89 -38.75 -3.39 -1.87
C ARG A 89 -39.73 -2.35 -2.41
N THR A 90 -39.24 -1.40 -3.23
CA THR A 90 -40.04 -0.28 -3.75
C THR A 90 -41.06 -0.72 -4.79
N LEU A 91 -40.63 -1.52 -5.77
CA LEU A 91 -41.47 -2.08 -6.82
C LEU A 91 -42.39 -3.16 -6.27
N GLY A 92 -41.93 -4.03 -5.37
CA GLY A 92 -42.74 -5.05 -4.70
C GLY A 92 -43.92 -4.45 -3.93
N ARG A 93 -43.70 -3.37 -3.17
CA ARG A 93 -44.80 -2.64 -2.49
C ARG A 93 -45.81 -2.07 -3.50
N ARG A 94 -45.34 -1.45 -4.60
CA ARG A 94 -46.23 -0.92 -5.66
C ARG A 94 -47.02 -2.03 -6.36
N LEU A 95 -46.38 -3.17 -6.62
CA LEU A 95 -46.94 -4.35 -7.27
C LEU A 95 -48.01 -5.01 -6.40
N TYR A 96 -47.75 -5.19 -5.11
CA TYR A 96 -48.72 -5.70 -4.14
C TYR A 96 -49.95 -4.80 -4.08
N VAL A 97 -49.77 -3.50 -3.78
CA VAL A 97 -50.89 -2.55 -3.65
C VAL A 97 -51.72 -2.50 -4.93
N ARG A 98 -51.10 -2.35 -6.11
CA ARG A 98 -51.85 -2.35 -7.39
C ARG A 98 -52.62 -3.65 -7.61
N THR A 99 -51.97 -4.81 -7.50
CA THR A 99 -52.60 -6.10 -7.78
C THR A 99 -53.77 -6.38 -6.83
N VAL A 100 -53.64 -6.06 -5.54
CA VAL A 100 -54.74 -6.20 -4.57
C VAL A 100 -55.86 -5.20 -4.87
N THR A 101 -55.57 -3.91 -5.05
CA THR A 101 -56.60 -2.89 -5.35
C THR A 101 -57.35 -3.18 -6.65
N ASP A 102 -56.65 -3.62 -7.70
CA ASP A 102 -57.27 -3.93 -8.99
C ASP A 102 -58.07 -5.24 -8.93
N ALA A 103 -57.64 -6.23 -8.14
CA ALA A 103 -58.43 -7.44 -7.88
C ALA A 103 -59.73 -7.15 -7.11
N TYR A 104 -59.69 -6.25 -6.12
CA TYR A 104 -60.90 -5.76 -5.44
C TYR A 104 -61.82 -5.02 -6.42
N ARG A 105 -61.29 -4.03 -7.17
CA ARG A 105 -62.05 -3.26 -8.17
C ARG A 105 -62.75 -4.15 -9.20
N GLN A 106 -62.10 -5.20 -9.68
CA GLN A 106 -62.70 -6.14 -10.63
C GLN A 106 -63.90 -6.89 -10.03
N VAL A 107 -63.86 -7.24 -8.74
CA VAL A 107 -65.01 -7.85 -8.04
C VAL A 107 -66.09 -6.79 -7.77
N THR A 108 -65.73 -5.58 -7.35
CA THR A 108 -66.67 -4.45 -7.19
C THR A 108 -67.47 -4.21 -8.48
N ALA A 109 -66.76 -4.11 -9.60
CA ALA A 109 -67.34 -3.84 -10.91
C ALA A 109 -68.30 -4.95 -11.35
N ARG A 110 -67.85 -6.21 -11.29
CA ARG A 110 -68.57 -7.38 -11.85
C ARG A 110 -69.69 -7.93 -10.97
N GLN A 111 -69.75 -7.59 -9.67
CA GLN A 111 -70.72 -8.17 -8.74
C GLN A 111 -71.66 -7.16 -8.07
N PHE A 112 -71.23 -5.90 -7.94
CA PHE A 112 -71.98 -4.87 -7.21
C PHE A 112 -72.49 -3.74 -8.13
N THR A 113 -71.62 -3.15 -8.98
CA THR A 113 -72.03 -2.01 -9.82
C THR A 113 -72.66 -2.41 -11.15
N ALA A 114 -72.06 -3.38 -11.85
CA ALA A 114 -72.54 -3.90 -13.14
C ALA A 114 -72.57 -5.44 -13.13
N PRO A 115 -73.46 -6.06 -12.35
CA PRO A 115 -73.57 -7.50 -12.27
C PRO A 115 -74.19 -8.10 -13.54
N THR A 116 -73.65 -9.23 -13.99
CA THR A 116 -74.12 -9.98 -15.18
C THR A 116 -75.34 -10.87 -14.90
N VAL A 117 -75.81 -10.91 -13.64
CA VAL A 117 -76.92 -11.72 -13.13
C VAL A 117 -77.72 -10.86 -12.14
N HIS A 118 -78.95 -11.23 -11.81
CA HIS A 118 -79.76 -10.53 -10.79
C HIS A 118 -78.99 -10.32 -9.48
N ARG A 119 -79.11 -9.10 -8.91
CA ARG A 119 -78.36 -8.64 -7.72
C ARG A 119 -78.47 -9.58 -6.50
N ALA A 120 -79.60 -10.28 -6.36
CA ALA A 120 -79.81 -11.27 -5.30
C ALA A 120 -78.75 -12.39 -5.29
N PHE A 121 -78.25 -12.80 -6.46
CA PHE A 121 -77.22 -13.84 -6.57
C PHE A 121 -75.80 -13.26 -6.64
N SER A 122 -75.62 -12.08 -7.24
CA SER A 122 -74.29 -11.46 -7.38
C SER A 122 -73.74 -10.91 -6.06
N VAL A 123 -74.59 -10.40 -5.16
CA VAL A 123 -74.14 -9.79 -3.89
C VAL A 123 -73.57 -10.83 -2.90
N PRO A 124 -74.24 -11.96 -2.58
CA PRO A 124 -73.65 -13.00 -1.73
C PRO A 124 -72.34 -13.54 -2.32
N TYR A 125 -72.31 -13.81 -3.63
CA TYR A 125 -71.12 -14.29 -4.32
C TYR A 125 -69.97 -13.26 -4.25
N GLY A 126 -70.26 -11.98 -4.49
CA GLY A 126 -69.30 -10.87 -4.37
C GLY A 126 -68.71 -10.72 -2.96
N LEU A 127 -69.50 -10.96 -1.92
CA LEU A 127 -69.02 -10.96 -0.53
C LEU A 127 -68.07 -12.13 -0.25
N THR A 128 -68.32 -13.34 -0.77
CA THR A 128 -67.36 -14.46 -0.63
C THR A 128 -66.05 -14.22 -1.38
N LEU A 129 -66.12 -13.56 -2.55
CA LEU A 129 -64.93 -13.16 -3.28
C LEU A 129 -64.14 -12.09 -2.52
N TYR A 130 -64.79 -11.14 -1.83
CA TYR A 130 -64.12 -10.20 -0.93
C TYR A 130 -63.47 -10.89 0.27
N LEU A 131 -64.13 -11.89 0.87
CA LEU A 131 -63.56 -12.71 1.95
C LEU A 131 -62.28 -13.42 1.45
N GLY A 132 -62.35 -14.07 0.29
CA GLY A 132 -61.22 -14.73 -0.34
C GLY A 132 -60.07 -13.80 -0.71
N LEU A 133 -60.37 -12.60 -1.24
CA LEU A 133 -59.35 -11.58 -1.49
C LEU A 133 -58.69 -11.08 -0.20
N GLY A 134 -59.46 -10.93 0.89
CA GLY A 134 -58.93 -10.51 2.20
C GLY A 134 -57.97 -11.53 2.79
N LEU A 135 -58.40 -12.79 2.83
CA LEU A 135 -57.57 -13.92 3.26
C LEU A 135 -56.32 -14.09 2.38
N GLY A 136 -56.48 -14.00 1.05
CA GLY A 136 -55.36 -14.09 0.10
C GLY A 136 -54.35 -12.95 0.23
N ALA A 137 -54.81 -11.71 0.43
CA ALA A 137 -53.93 -10.57 0.66
C ALA A 137 -53.19 -10.71 2.01
N GLY A 138 -53.92 -11.07 3.08
CA GLY A 138 -53.37 -11.33 4.40
C GLY A 138 -52.31 -12.44 4.41
N ALA A 139 -52.50 -13.50 3.64
CA ALA A 139 -51.51 -14.59 3.49
C ALA A 139 -50.34 -14.23 2.57
N ALA A 140 -50.56 -13.45 1.50
CA ALA A 140 -49.51 -13.04 0.58
C ALA A 140 -48.51 -12.04 1.20
N ALA A 141 -48.97 -11.14 2.07
CA ALA A 141 -48.12 -10.13 2.70
C ALA A 141 -46.91 -10.71 3.48
N PRO A 142 -47.06 -11.64 4.45
CA PRO A 142 -45.93 -12.24 5.15
C PRO A 142 -45.08 -13.12 4.24
N LEU A 143 -45.67 -13.80 3.25
CA LEU A 143 -44.94 -14.66 2.30
C LEU A 143 -43.99 -13.83 1.40
N LEU A 144 -44.47 -12.72 0.84
CA LEU A 144 -43.64 -11.77 0.09
C LEU A 144 -42.62 -11.07 1.00
N GLY A 145 -42.98 -10.80 2.25
CA GLY A 145 -42.07 -10.29 3.28
C GLY A 145 -40.91 -11.25 3.57
N ALA A 146 -41.20 -12.54 3.73
CA ALA A 146 -40.21 -13.59 3.94
C ALA A 146 -39.28 -13.77 2.72
N LEU A 147 -39.83 -13.73 1.50
CA LEU A 147 -39.03 -13.77 0.26
C LEU A 147 -38.07 -12.58 0.16
N LEU A 148 -38.54 -11.36 0.46
CA LEU A 148 -37.68 -10.16 0.51
C LEU A 148 -36.66 -10.23 1.65
N GLY A 149 -37.03 -10.81 2.81
CA GLY A 149 -36.14 -11.05 3.94
C GLY A 149 -35.01 -12.04 3.63
N ALA A 150 -35.33 -13.15 2.96
CA ALA A 150 -34.34 -14.13 2.50
C ALA A 150 -33.38 -13.51 1.46
N GLN A 151 -33.88 -12.66 0.55
CA GLN A 151 -33.03 -11.90 -0.38
C GLN A 151 -32.15 -10.88 0.34
N ALA A 152 -32.67 -10.18 1.35
CA ALA A 152 -31.88 -9.25 2.17
C ALA A 152 -30.77 -9.96 2.96
N LEU A 153 -31.08 -11.12 3.55
CA LEU A 153 -30.11 -11.99 4.24
C LEU A 153 -29.05 -12.50 3.26
N GLY A 154 -29.44 -12.98 2.07
CA GLY A 154 -28.51 -13.43 1.03
C GLY A 154 -27.55 -12.31 0.58
N VAL A 155 -28.06 -11.10 0.37
CA VAL A 155 -27.23 -9.91 0.06
C VAL A 155 -26.30 -9.58 1.23
N ALA A 156 -26.79 -9.62 2.47
CA ALA A 156 -25.97 -9.36 3.66
C ALA A 156 -24.84 -10.37 3.83
N LEU A 157 -25.11 -11.67 3.68
CA LEU A 157 -24.13 -12.75 3.75
C LEU A 157 -23.09 -12.64 2.62
N LEU A 158 -23.51 -12.37 1.38
CA LEU A 158 -22.60 -12.17 0.25
C LEU A 158 -21.73 -10.91 0.43
N THR A 159 -22.27 -9.82 0.98
CA THR A 159 -21.49 -8.62 1.32
C THR A 159 -20.53 -8.86 2.49
N ALA A 160 -20.92 -9.66 3.49
CA ALA A 160 -20.05 -10.06 4.60
C ALA A 160 -18.90 -10.96 4.12
N GLY A 161 -19.19 -11.98 3.31
CA GLY A 161 -18.18 -12.83 2.67
C GLY A 161 -17.23 -12.04 1.77
N ALA A 162 -17.75 -11.11 0.96
CA ALA A 162 -16.93 -10.21 0.14
C ALA A 162 -16.03 -9.28 0.98
N ARG A 163 -16.49 -8.82 2.15
CA ARG A 163 -15.67 -8.05 3.11
C ARG A 163 -14.60 -8.92 3.76
N LEU A 164 -14.93 -10.15 4.16
CA LEU A 164 -13.98 -11.11 4.72
C LEU A 164 -12.88 -11.46 3.72
N ILE A 165 -13.24 -11.74 2.46
CA ILE A 165 -12.29 -11.97 1.36
C ILE A 165 -11.44 -10.72 1.12
N ALA A 166 -12.00 -9.51 1.12
CA ALA A 166 -11.21 -8.29 1.01
C ALA A 166 -10.22 -8.12 2.17
N LEU A 167 -10.60 -8.51 3.39
CA LEU A 167 -9.74 -8.45 4.58
C LEU A 167 -8.62 -9.49 4.54
N THR A 168 -8.92 -10.75 4.21
CA THR A 168 -7.89 -11.81 4.13
C THR A 168 -6.91 -11.54 3.00
N LEU A 169 -7.36 -11.08 1.84
CA LEU A 169 -6.48 -10.70 0.74
C LEU A 169 -5.60 -9.49 1.09
N ARG A 170 -6.12 -8.48 1.83
CA ARG A 170 -5.31 -7.38 2.40
C ARG A 170 -4.29 -7.89 3.43
N ALA A 171 -4.66 -8.86 4.26
CA ALA A 171 -3.76 -9.47 5.24
C ALA A 171 -2.64 -10.26 4.57
N VAL A 172 -2.93 -11.01 3.50
CA VAL A 172 -1.93 -11.74 2.68
C VAL A 172 -0.97 -10.78 1.97
N ASP A 173 -1.47 -9.69 1.36
CA ASP A 173 -0.61 -8.67 0.71
C ASP A 173 0.32 -8.01 1.74
N ARG A 174 -0.20 -7.66 2.93
CA ARG A 174 0.60 -7.10 4.03
C ARG A 174 1.58 -8.11 4.64
N ALA A 175 1.19 -9.38 4.80
CA ALA A 175 2.09 -10.44 5.24
C ALA A 175 3.22 -10.66 4.23
N GLY A 176 2.93 -10.60 2.93
CA GLY A 176 3.94 -10.65 1.87
C GLY A 176 4.90 -9.45 1.88
N MET A 177 4.44 -8.24 2.25
CA MET A 177 5.34 -7.09 2.50
C MET A 177 6.21 -7.31 3.74
N LEU A 178 5.66 -7.84 4.83
CA LEU A 178 6.39 -8.14 6.06
C LEU A 178 7.49 -9.19 5.82
N LEU A 179 7.16 -10.27 5.11
CA LEU A 179 8.10 -11.34 4.72
C LEU A 179 9.18 -10.89 3.73
N ARG A 180 8.98 -9.74 3.06
CA ARG A 180 9.99 -9.08 2.20
C ARG A 180 10.78 -7.99 2.94
N GLY A 181 10.67 -7.88 4.27
CA GLY A 181 11.39 -6.86 5.05
C GLY A 181 10.89 -5.42 4.86
N LEU A 182 9.64 -5.22 4.40
CA LEU A 182 9.05 -3.92 4.10
C LEU A 182 7.89 -3.53 5.05
N PRO A 183 8.06 -3.57 6.40
CA PRO A 183 6.98 -3.35 7.37
C PRO A 183 6.39 -1.93 7.36
N ARG A 184 7.12 -0.95 6.81
CA ARG A 184 6.78 0.48 6.80
C ARG A 184 6.48 1.03 5.39
N GLY A 185 6.37 0.16 4.38
CA GLY A 185 6.20 0.55 2.98
C GLY A 185 7.52 0.86 2.26
N MET A 186 7.36 1.28 1.00
CA MET A 186 8.40 1.57 0.01
C MET A 186 8.99 2.96 0.20
N LEU A 187 10.27 3.17 -0.07
CA LEU A 187 10.82 4.52 -0.18
C LEU A 187 10.42 5.13 -1.53
N CYS A 188 10.28 6.45 -1.61
CA CYS A 188 10.08 7.15 -2.88
C CYS A 188 11.41 7.75 -3.39
N PRO A 189 11.88 7.38 -4.61
CA PRO A 189 13.10 7.92 -5.23
C PRO A 189 12.89 9.35 -5.79
N SER A 190 12.22 10.22 -5.01
CA SER A 190 12.15 11.65 -5.29
C SER A 190 11.81 12.51 -4.07
N CYS A 191 11.01 12.01 -3.12
CA CYS A 191 10.78 12.71 -1.84
C CYS A 191 11.52 12.07 -0.66
N PHE A 192 12.21 10.93 -0.85
CA PHE A 192 12.98 10.24 0.20
C PHE A 192 12.12 9.86 1.44
N GLU A 193 10.78 9.85 1.29
CA GLU A 193 9.79 9.44 2.29
C GLU A 193 9.18 8.06 1.99
N ARG A 194 8.63 7.39 3.02
CA ARG A 194 7.96 6.09 2.87
C ARG A 194 6.51 6.20 2.42
N VAL A 195 6.21 5.58 1.29
CA VAL A 195 4.88 5.36 0.72
C VAL A 195 4.35 4.00 1.21
N PRO A 196 3.28 3.94 2.04
CA PRO A 196 2.74 2.67 2.53
C PRO A 196 2.11 1.82 1.42
N TYR A 197 1.58 2.47 0.38
CA TYR A 197 1.01 1.85 -0.81
C TYR A 197 0.93 2.91 -1.92
N PRO A 198 1.45 2.67 -3.14
CA PRO A 198 1.53 3.70 -4.17
C PRO A 198 0.21 3.87 -4.92
N ALA A 199 0.08 4.99 -5.64
CA ALA A 199 -0.97 5.15 -6.65
C ALA A 199 -0.54 4.49 -7.97
N TYR A 200 -1.49 3.98 -8.73
CA TYR A 200 -1.23 3.39 -10.05
C TYR A 200 -2.07 4.06 -11.12
N ASP A 201 -1.49 4.30 -12.30
CA ASP A 201 -2.23 4.79 -13.45
C ASP A 201 -2.90 3.62 -14.20
N CYS A 202 -4.00 3.92 -14.89
CA CYS A 202 -4.76 2.90 -15.63
C CYS A 202 -3.95 2.37 -16.83
N PRO A 203 -3.83 1.05 -17.05
CA PRO A 203 -2.99 0.45 -18.11
C PRO A 203 -3.47 0.72 -19.54
N ARG A 204 -4.64 1.35 -19.72
CA ARG A 204 -5.17 1.73 -21.04
C ARG A 204 -4.53 3.06 -21.46
N PRO A 205 -3.77 3.14 -22.57
CA PRO A 205 -3.02 4.35 -22.96
C PRO A 205 -3.89 5.62 -23.09
N THR A 206 -5.14 5.47 -23.50
CA THR A 206 -6.11 6.58 -23.64
C THR A 206 -6.72 7.04 -22.31
N CYS A 207 -6.34 6.47 -21.16
CA CYS A 207 -6.96 6.74 -19.87
C CYS A 207 -5.94 7.14 -18.79
N ARG A 208 -5.61 8.44 -18.73
CA ARG A 208 -4.73 9.04 -17.69
C ARG A 208 -5.38 9.14 -16.30
N ARG A 209 -6.24 8.19 -15.91
CA ARG A 209 -6.86 8.15 -14.57
C ARG A 209 -5.92 7.46 -13.58
N ARG A 210 -5.38 8.25 -12.66
CA ARG A 210 -4.64 7.76 -11.48
C ARG A 210 -5.57 7.10 -10.48
N HIS A 211 -5.06 6.12 -9.75
CA HIS A 211 -5.77 5.37 -8.73
C HIS A 211 -4.92 5.23 -7.46
N ALA A 212 -5.20 6.07 -6.47
CA ALA A 212 -4.82 5.75 -5.09
C ALA A 212 -5.55 4.47 -4.62
N ASP A 213 -4.86 3.72 -3.75
CA ASP A 213 -5.30 2.45 -3.13
C ASP A 213 -6.03 1.48 -4.08
N ILE A 214 -5.27 0.65 -4.81
CA ILE A 214 -5.86 -0.43 -5.62
C ILE A 214 -6.22 -1.70 -4.80
N ARG A 215 -6.01 -1.73 -3.47
CA ARG A 215 -6.18 -2.94 -2.63
C ARG A 215 -7.63 -3.47 -2.64
N PRO A 216 -7.85 -4.78 -2.38
CA PRO A 216 -9.16 -5.40 -2.38
C PRO A 216 -10.23 -4.64 -1.55
N GLY A 217 -11.46 -4.54 -2.04
CA GLY A 217 -12.56 -3.88 -1.33
C GLY A 217 -13.64 -3.31 -2.25
N THR A 218 -14.08 -2.08 -1.95
CA THR A 218 -15.23 -1.39 -2.56
C THR A 218 -15.22 -1.39 -4.09
N PHE A 219 -14.06 -1.26 -4.72
CA PHE A 219 -13.91 -1.16 -6.19
C PHE A 219 -13.58 -2.49 -6.89
N GLY A 220 -13.36 -3.57 -6.14
CA GLY A 220 -13.02 -4.89 -6.67
C GLY A 220 -12.34 -5.79 -5.63
N LEU A 221 -12.51 -7.11 -5.73
CA LEU A 221 -11.83 -8.07 -4.84
C LEU A 221 -10.45 -8.45 -5.39
N PHE A 222 -10.40 -9.12 -6.55
CA PHE A 222 -9.16 -9.54 -7.23
C PHE A 222 -8.74 -8.60 -8.38
N ARG A 223 -9.73 -7.93 -8.98
CA ARG A 223 -9.54 -6.89 -10.01
C ARG A 223 -10.57 -5.78 -9.77
N ARG A 224 -10.14 -4.52 -9.88
CA ARG A 224 -11.01 -3.34 -9.93
C ARG A 224 -11.27 -2.92 -11.37
N ARG A 225 -12.40 -2.26 -11.64
CA ARG A 225 -12.73 -1.77 -12.98
C ARG A 225 -12.65 -0.25 -13.02
N CYS A 226 -11.69 0.31 -13.76
CA CYS A 226 -11.60 1.76 -13.98
C CYS A 226 -12.87 2.25 -14.72
N ALA A 227 -13.25 3.52 -14.52
CA ALA A 227 -14.39 4.15 -15.19
C ALA A 227 -14.21 4.35 -16.72
N CYS A 228 -13.13 3.84 -17.32
CA CYS A 228 -12.99 3.65 -18.78
C CYS A 228 -13.35 2.22 -19.24
N GLY A 229 -13.75 1.36 -18.30
CA GLY A 229 -14.09 -0.05 -18.52
C GLY A 229 -12.95 -1.04 -18.26
N GLU A 230 -11.71 -0.56 -18.09
CA GLU A 230 -10.50 -1.39 -18.01
C GLU A 230 -10.34 -2.16 -16.68
N ARG A 231 -9.72 -3.34 -16.71
CA ARG A 231 -9.53 -4.23 -15.54
C ARG A 231 -8.11 -4.15 -14.97
N ILE A 232 -8.00 -3.67 -13.73
CA ILE A 232 -6.73 -3.46 -13.02
C ILE A 232 -6.66 -4.48 -11.87
N PRO A 233 -5.53 -5.18 -11.64
CA PRO A 233 -5.36 -6.05 -10.47
C PRO A 233 -5.52 -5.27 -9.16
N THR A 234 -5.72 -5.97 -8.04
CA THR A 234 -5.83 -5.35 -6.70
C THR A 234 -4.73 -5.79 -5.73
N LEU A 235 -3.94 -6.80 -6.09
CA LEU A 235 -2.96 -7.46 -5.21
C LEU A 235 -1.58 -7.39 -5.84
N LEU A 236 -0.60 -6.86 -5.11
CA LEU A 236 0.76 -6.70 -5.63
C LEU A 236 1.43 -8.07 -5.79
N MET A 237 1.06 -9.04 -4.94
CA MET A 237 1.48 -10.45 -5.06
C MET A 237 0.99 -11.14 -6.35
N LEU A 238 -0.05 -10.61 -7.03
CA LEU A 238 -0.56 -11.14 -8.30
C LEU A 238 -0.11 -10.32 -9.53
N MET A 239 0.77 -9.33 -9.35
CA MET A 239 1.35 -8.59 -10.47
C MET A 239 2.63 -9.31 -10.92
N SER A 240 2.55 -10.02 -12.06
CA SER A 240 3.72 -10.58 -12.73
C SER A 240 4.67 -9.46 -13.18
N ARG A 241 5.91 -9.82 -13.53
CA ARG A 241 6.92 -8.86 -14.04
C ARG A 241 6.38 -8.05 -15.24
N ASP A 242 5.60 -8.68 -16.10
CA ASP A 242 5.03 -8.10 -17.32
C ASP A 242 3.74 -7.29 -17.06
N ALA A 243 3.11 -7.48 -15.89
CA ALA A 243 1.90 -6.78 -15.46
C ALA A 243 2.21 -5.60 -14.50
N ARG A 244 3.49 -5.21 -14.38
CA ARG A 244 3.95 -4.09 -13.55
C ARG A 244 3.39 -2.76 -14.06
N LEU A 245 2.41 -2.23 -13.33
CA LEU A 245 1.93 -0.86 -13.50
C LEU A 245 2.97 0.10 -12.90
N ALA A 246 3.20 1.24 -13.55
CA ALA A 246 4.01 2.32 -12.98
C ALA A 246 3.37 2.81 -11.67
N GLY A 247 4.09 2.62 -10.56
CA GLY A 247 3.71 3.17 -9.27
C GLY A 247 4.06 4.65 -9.21
N HIS A 248 3.22 5.43 -8.53
CA HIS A 248 3.41 6.86 -8.28
C HIS A 248 3.35 7.14 -6.78
N CYS A 249 4.16 8.10 -6.34
CA CYS A 249 4.12 8.60 -4.98
C CYS A 249 2.73 9.18 -4.67
N VAL A 250 2.19 8.85 -3.48
CA VAL A 250 0.90 9.36 -3.00
C VAL A 250 0.99 10.70 -2.27
N HIS A 251 2.19 11.17 -1.94
CA HIS A 251 2.39 12.44 -1.27
C HIS A 251 2.20 13.60 -2.24
N GLU A 252 1.36 14.56 -1.84
CA GLU A 252 0.86 15.66 -2.69
C GLU A 252 1.99 16.54 -3.22
N HIS A 253 3.05 16.73 -2.43
CA HIS A 253 4.25 17.49 -2.80
C HIS A 253 5.16 16.77 -3.82
N CYS A 254 4.89 15.50 -4.15
CA CYS A 254 5.76 14.68 -4.98
C CYS A 254 5.10 14.21 -6.29
N GLY A 255 4.11 13.30 -6.22
CA GLY A 255 3.38 12.74 -7.38
C GLY A 255 4.19 12.01 -8.48
N ARG A 256 5.52 12.06 -8.42
CA ARG A 256 6.48 11.48 -9.39
C ARG A 256 6.38 9.94 -9.44
N PRO A 257 6.79 9.31 -10.57
CA PRO A 257 6.88 7.86 -10.67
C PRO A 257 7.89 7.29 -9.68
N MET A 258 7.64 6.05 -9.26
CA MET A 258 8.54 5.24 -8.44
C MET A 258 9.21 4.18 -9.34
N ASN A 259 10.39 3.70 -8.96
CA ASN A 259 11.07 2.62 -9.68
C ASN A 259 10.17 1.35 -9.70
N PRO A 260 10.01 0.66 -10.85
CA PRO A 260 9.17 -0.54 -10.96
C PRO A 260 9.63 -1.75 -10.12
N ASP A 261 10.84 -1.74 -9.55
CA ASP A 261 11.32 -2.71 -8.56
C ASP A 261 11.12 -2.25 -7.10
N ALA A 262 10.72 -1.00 -6.84
CA ALA A 262 10.44 -0.52 -5.49
C ALA A 262 9.33 -1.37 -4.83
N GLY A 263 9.61 -1.88 -3.62
CA GLY A 263 8.67 -2.75 -2.90
C GLY A 263 8.84 -4.26 -3.16
N HIS A 264 9.85 -4.65 -3.92
CA HIS A 264 10.27 -6.04 -4.05
C HIS A 264 11.44 -6.42 -3.13
N MET A 265 12.32 -5.47 -2.81
CA MET A 265 13.48 -5.63 -1.92
C MET A 265 13.54 -4.53 -0.85
N PRO A 266 14.08 -4.79 0.35
CA PRO A 266 14.40 -3.74 1.32
C PRO A 266 15.44 -2.75 0.79
N GLU A 267 15.34 -1.51 1.27
CA GLU A 267 16.19 -0.38 0.90
C GLU A 267 17.00 0.06 2.13
N LEU A 268 18.32 0.14 1.99
CA LEU A 268 19.29 0.59 3.00
C LEU A 268 19.96 1.88 2.54
N ILE A 269 19.95 2.91 3.39
CA ILE A 269 20.57 4.21 3.15
C ILE A 269 21.81 4.31 4.05
N LEU A 270 22.97 4.62 3.46
CA LEU A 270 24.24 4.77 4.15
C LEU A 270 24.87 6.14 3.82
N PRO A 271 24.66 7.17 4.66
CA PRO A 271 25.31 8.47 4.51
C PRO A 271 26.74 8.45 5.08
N LEU A 272 27.70 8.92 4.29
CA LEU A 272 29.07 9.19 4.72
C LEU A 272 29.18 10.65 5.15
N ILE A 273 29.47 10.86 6.43
CA ILE A 273 29.70 12.13 7.10
C ILE A 273 31.21 12.26 7.39
N GLY A 274 31.74 13.47 7.47
CA GLY A 274 33.14 13.71 7.82
C GLY A 274 33.70 14.95 7.11
N GLY A 275 34.92 15.34 7.49
CA GLY A 275 35.57 16.55 6.98
C GLY A 275 35.82 16.57 5.47
N ARG A 276 36.14 17.75 4.94
CA ARG A 276 36.69 17.90 3.59
C ARG A 276 38.07 17.25 3.55
N ALA A 277 38.40 16.54 2.46
CA ALA A 277 39.64 15.75 2.34
C ALA A 277 39.84 14.65 3.42
N ALA A 278 38.81 14.32 4.22
CA ALA A 278 38.87 13.21 5.18
C ALA A 278 38.85 11.80 4.55
N GLY A 279 38.69 11.69 3.22
CA GLY A 279 38.72 10.42 2.49
C GLY A 279 37.35 9.80 2.14
N LYS A 280 36.22 10.46 2.43
CA LYS A 280 34.85 9.93 2.18
C LYS A 280 34.65 9.32 0.79
N THR A 281 35.05 10.03 -0.27
CA THR A 281 34.86 9.58 -1.65
C THR A 281 35.70 8.36 -1.99
N GLN A 282 36.94 8.29 -1.48
CA GLN A 282 37.82 7.13 -1.63
C GLN A 282 37.29 5.94 -0.82
N LEU A 283 36.76 6.18 0.39
CA LEU A 283 36.11 5.13 1.18
C LEU A 283 34.87 4.58 0.46
N MET A 284 34.00 5.44 -0.08
CA MET A 284 32.85 5.00 -0.90
C MET A 284 33.31 4.15 -2.10
N ALA A 285 34.39 4.55 -2.78
CA ALA A 285 34.98 3.78 -3.87
C ALA A 285 35.46 2.41 -3.39
N ALA A 286 36.27 2.39 -2.32
CA ALA A 286 36.82 1.19 -1.73
C ALA A 286 35.74 0.23 -1.21
N MET A 287 34.62 0.74 -0.67
CA MET A 287 33.44 -0.06 -0.30
C MET A 287 32.84 -0.75 -1.53
N VAL A 288 32.57 0.00 -2.62
CA VAL A 288 31.98 -0.54 -3.86
C VAL A 288 32.91 -1.58 -4.49
N LYS A 289 34.22 -1.31 -4.54
CA LYS A 289 35.20 -2.24 -5.12
C LYS A 289 35.42 -3.49 -4.27
N SER A 290 35.47 -3.35 -2.94
CA SER A 290 35.50 -4.48 -2.00
C SER A 290 34.26 -5.38 -2.15
N LEU A 291 33.10 -4.77 -2.37
CA LEU A 291 31.84 -5.45 -2.64
C LEU A 291 31.83 -6.20 -3.98
N GLU A 292 32.37 -5.64 -5.06
CA GLU A 292 32.57 -6.36 -6.32
C GLU A 292 33.44 -7.59 -6.12
N SER A 293 34.63 -7.43 -5.54
CA SER A 293 35.55 -8.55 -5.35
C SER A 293 35.03 -9.58 -4.35
N ALA A 294 34.17 -9.20 -3.40
CA ALA A 294 33.44 -10.17 -2.58
C ALA A 294 32.47 -11.02 -3.44
N ALA A 295 31.76 -10.42 -4.39
CA ALA A 295 30.88 -11.16 -5.32
C ALA A 295 31.65 -12.06 -6.30
N GLU A 296 32.79 -11.59 -6.82
CA GLU A 296 33.68 -12.38 -7.69
C GLU A 296 34.22 -13.64 -6.97
N ASN A 297 34.55 -13.52 -5.69
CA ASN A 297 35.04 -14.63 -4.85
C ASN A 297 33.90 -15.50 -4.24
N GLY A 298 32.70 -15.51 -4.85
CA GLY A 298 31.58 -16.38 -4.45
C GLY A 298 30.70 -15.85 -3.32
N GLY A 299 30.87 -14.59 -2.91
CA GLY A 299 30.00 -13.88 -1.98
C GLY A 299 28.65 -13.47 -2.58
N PRO A 300 27.85 -12.66 -1.87
CA PRO A 300 26.53 -12.24 -2.34
C PRO A 300 26.65 -11.39 -3.61
N ALA A 301 26.11 -11.90 -4.72
CA ALA A 301 26.17 -11.25 -6.04
C ALA A 301 25.68 -9.80 -6.00
N ILE A 302 26.26 -8.96 -6.87
CA ILE A 302 25.96 -7.52 -6.92
C ILE A 302 25.61 -7.10 -8.34
N ARG A 303 24.59 -6.25 -8.44
CA ARG A 303 24.13 -5.66 -9.71
C ARG A 303 23.88 -4.17 -9.51
N LEU A 304 24.50 -3.34 -10.36
CA LEU A 304 24.19 -1.91 -10.41
C LEU A 304 22.67 -1.70 -10.60
N ALA A 305 22.09 -0.74 -9.87
CA ALA A 305 20.66 -0.49 -9.93
C ALA A 305 20.25 0.14 -11.28
N ASP A 306 21.05 1.11 -11.76
CA ASP A 306 20.71 2.01 -12.86
C ASP A 306 21.90 2.16 -13.86
N PRO A 307 21.64 2.39 -15.17
CA PRO A 307 22.71 2.57 -16.17
C PRO A 307 23.69 3.70 -15.85
N GLU A 308 23.21 4.79 -15.25
CA GLU A 308 24.02 5.93 -14.81
C GLU A 308 25.12 5.52 -13.81
N SER A 309 24.82 4.54 -12.95
CA SER A 309 25.81 4.00 -12.00
C SER A 309 27.01 3.33 -12.69
N SER A 310 26.88 2.87 -13.95
CA SER A 310 27.98 2.24 -14.72
C SER A 310 28.94 3.24 -15.39
N ALA A 311 28.53 4.49 -15.56
CA ALA A 311 29.43 5.59 -15.92
C ALA A 311 30.17 6.08 -14.66
N ASN A 312 29.39 6.26 -13.58
CA ASN A 312 29.88 6.69 -12.28
C ASN A 312 30.94 5.74 -11.70
N GLN A 313 30.75 4.42 -11.86
CA GLN A 313 31.69 3.40 -11.39
C GLN A 313 33.06 3.47 -12.07
N ARG A 314 33.14 3.87 -13.36
CA ARG A 314 34.43 4.04 -14.04
C ARG A 314 35.24 5.18 -13.45
N VAL A 315 34.60 6.31 -13.17
CA VAL A 315 35.20 7.45 -12.45
C VAL A 315 35.57 7.06 -11.01
N LEU A 316 34.81 6.16 -10.39
CA LEU A 316 35.04 5.69 -9.03
C LEU A 316 36.27 4.75 -8.95
N ASN A 317 36.51 3.92 -9.97
CA ASN A 317 37.71 3.10 -10.10
C ASN A 317 38.94 3.95 -10.49
N GLU A 318 38.79 4.93 -11.38
CA GLU A 318 39.82 5.94 -11.71
C GLU A 318 40.32 6.65 -10.43
N VAL A 319 39.43 6.93 -9.48
CA VAL A 319 39.74 7.54 -8.16
C VAL A 319 40.47 6.59 -7.19
N LEU A 320 40.42 5.27 -7.39
CA LEU A 320 41.20 4.29 -6.62
C LEU A 320 42.55 3.96 -7.26
N GLU A 321 42.62 3.95 -8.59
CA GLU A 321 43.83 3.63 -9.35
C GLU A 321 44.87 4.77 -9.31
N ILE A 322 44.44 6.00 -9.02
CA ILE A 322 45.33 7.13 -8.71
C ILE A 322 45.94 6.90 -7.31
N GLN A 323 47.07 6.17 -7.28
CA GLN A 323 47.89 6.01 -6.08
C GLN A 323 48.51 7.36 -5.67
N GLY A 324 47.83 8.01 -4.71
CA GLY A 324 48.27 9.26 -4.08
C GLY A 324 47.56 10.52 -4.60
N HIS A 325 47.22 11.41 -3.66
CA HIS A 325 46.91 12.82 -3.91
C HIS A 325 45.65 13.15 -4.74
N THR A 326 44.48 12.61 -4.37
CA THR A 326 43.20 13.24 -4.74
C THR A 326 43.07 14.63 -4.11
N ARG A 327 43.48 15.68 -4.84
CA ARG A 327 43.15 17.07 -4.49
C ARG A 327 41.62 17.26 -4.38
N PRO A 328 41.13 18.23 -3.58
CA PRO A 328 39.69 18.46 -3.40
C PRO A 328 38.91 18.48 -4.73
N THR A 329 37.92 17.60 -4.83
CA THR A 329 37.43 17.09 -6.11
C THR A 329 36.68 18.15 -6.93
N GLN A 330 37.28 18.63 -8.02
CA GLN A 330 36.70 19.68 -8.87
C GLN A 330 35.67 19.18 -9.90
N LYS A 331 35.61 17.87 -10.19
CA LYS A 331 34.56 17.28 -11.05
C LYS A 331 33.27 17.06 -10.25
N THR A 332 32.13 17.27 -10.89
CA THR A 332 30.79 17.06 -10.31
C THR A 332 30.48 15.57 -10.12
N LEU A 333 31.02 14.96 -9.06
CA LEU A 333 30.77 13.55 -8.76
C LEU A 333 29.30 13.30 -8.35
N PRO A 334 28.81 12.06 -8.49
CA PRO A 334 27.41 11.72 -8.24
C PRO A 334 27.06 11.87 -6.75
N ARG A 335 25.88 12.41 -6.47
CA ARG A 335 25.37 12.56 -5.09
C ARG A 335 25.06 11.22 -4.40
N ALA A 336 24.94 10.13 -5.15
CA ALA A 336 24.63 8.80 -4.64
C ALA A 336 25.18 7.69 -5.56
N HIS A 337 25.45 6.51 -5.00
CA HIS A 337 25.68 5.28 -5.75
C HIS A 337 24.70 4.19 -5.30
N SER A 338 24.08 3.48 -6.25
CA SER A 338 22.93 2.59 -6.02
C SER A 338 23.22 1.18 -6.55
N PHE A 339 23.24 0.18 -5.67
CA PHE A 339 23.50 -1.21 -6.04
C PHE A 339 22.57 -2.20 -5.34
N VAL A 340 22.20 -3.27 -6.04
CA VAL A 340 21.48 -4.41 -5.48
C VAL A 340 22.51 -5.45 -5.02
N ARG A 341 22.47 -5.84 -3.74
CA ARG A 341 23.30 -6.90 -3.14
C ARG A 341 22.45 -8.12 -2.81
N GLY A 342 22.98 -9.32 -3.06
CA GLY A 342 22.33 -10.60 -2.79
C GLY A 342 21.57 -11.19 -3.98
N THR A 343 20.98 -12.37 -3.79
CA THR A 343 20.30 -13.13 -4.85
C THR A 343 18.88 -13.53 -4.44
N GLY A 344 17.91 -13.35 -5.36
CA GLY A 344 16.53 -13.77 -5.18
C GLY A 344 15.85 -13.11 -3.97
N ARG A 345 15.50 -13.90 -2.96
CA ARG A 345 14.81 -13.40 -1.75
C ARG A 345 15.74 -12.63 -0.80
N ALA A 346 17.06 -12.75 -0.97
CA ALA A 346 18.06 -12.01 -0.20
C ALA A 346 18.48 -10.70 -0.87
N GLU A 347 17.89 -10.31 -2.00
CA GLU A 347 18.17 -9.02 -2.65
C GLU A 347 17.86 -7.84 -1.70
N ARG A 348 18.75 -6.85 -1.70
CA ARG A 348 18.71 -5.59 -0.94
C ARG A 348 19.18 -4.47 -1.86
N LEU A 349 18.45 -3.36 -1.93
CA LEU A 349 18.92 -2.15 -2.61
C LEU A 349 19.68 -1.30 -1.59
N VAL A 350 20.94 -0.97 -1.87
CA VAL A 350 21.79 -0.14 -1.02
C VAL A 350 22.08 1.17 -1.76
N HIS A 351 21.85 2.27 -1.07
CA HIS A 351 22.16 3.62 -1.54
C HIS A 351 23.23 4.24 -0.63
N VAL A 352 24.41 4.48 -1.20
CA VAL A 352 25.53 5.12 -0.51
C VAL A 352 25.62 6.59 -0.93
N PHE A 353 25.69 7.50 0.03
CA PHE A 353 25.69 8.96 -0.19
C PHE A 353 26.94 9.61 0.40
N ASP A 354 27.78 10.22 -0.44
CA ASP A 354 28.88 11.07 0.03
C ASP A 354 28.32 12.45 0.43
N THR A 355 28.06 12.64 1.73
CA THR A 355 27.58 13.94 2.23
C THR A 355 28.77 14.89 2.39
N ALA A 356 29.02 15.66 1.33
CA ALA A 356 30.06 16.69 1.33
C ALA A 356 29.80 17.72 2.45
N GLY A 357 30.48 17.58 3.60
CA GLY A 357 30.20 18.27 4.86
C GLY A 357 30.25 19.80 4.86
N GLU A 358 30.59 20.44 3.74
CA GLU A 358 30.46 21.89 3.52
C GLU A 358 29.04 22.30 3.07
N ARG A 359 28.20 21.36 2.61
CA ARG A 359 26.92 21.66 1.93
C ARG A 359 25.69 21.79 2.83
N PHE A 360 25.84 21.62 4.15
CA PHE A 360 24.76 21.87 5.12
C PHE A 360 24.34 23.36 5.23
N VAL A 361 24.96 24.25 4.44
CA VAL A 361 24.80 25.71 4.51
C VAL A 361 23.72 26.26 3.56
N SER A 362 23.46 25.63 2.40
CA SER A 362 22.50 26.15 1.41
C SER A 362 21.11 25.51 1.55
N ARG A 363 20.07 26.35 1.66
CA ARG A 363 18.67 25.90 1.80
C ARG A 363 18.11 25.17 0.57
N GLU A 364 18.83 25.20 -0.55
CA GLU A 364 18.38 24.69 -1.85
C GLU A 364 18.71 23.20 -2.07
N GLU A 365 19.67 22.61 -1.34
CA GLU A 365 19.95 21.16 -1.39
C GLU A 365 19.02 20.30 -0.49
N THR A 366 17.84 20.82 -0.12
CA THR A 366 16.87 20.18 0.78
C THR A 366 16.47 18.75 0.37
N ASP A 367 16.49 18.40 -0.92
CA ASP A 367 16.18 17.03 -1.38
C ASP A 367 17.19 16.00 -0.88
N ALA A 368 18.50 16.24 -1.03
CA ALA A 368 19.55 15.28 -0.69
C ALA A 368 19.58 14.92 0.81
N LEU A 369 19.05 15.80 1.65
CA LEU A 369 19.04 15.67 3.09
C LEU A 369 17.84 14.85 3.62
N ARG A 370 16.74 14.72 2.87
CA ARG A 370 15.53 14.02 3.38
C ARG A 370 15.74 12.54 3.68
N TYR A 371 16.62 11.86 2.96
CA TYR A 371 16.90 10.43 3.15
C TYR A 371 17.68 10.13 4.43
N ILE A 372 18.39 11.12 4.99
CA ILE A 372 19.08 11.01 6.29
C ILE A 372 18.09 10.62 7.41
N ARG A 373 16.82 11.01 7.26
CA ARG A 373 15.71 10.65 8.16
C ARG A 373 15.38 9.15 8.19
N GLU A 374 15.68 8.42 7.12
CA GLU A 374 15.41 6.99 6.95
C GLU A 374 16.67 6.12 7.05
N ALA A 375 17.85 6.74 7.15
CA ALA A 375 19.10 6.05 7.45
C ALA A 375 19.06 5.42 8.86
N ARG A 376 19.65 4.22 8.98
CA ARG A 376 19.84 3.53 10.27
C ARG A 376 21.29 3.22 10.60
N THR A 377 22.13 3.12 9.58
CA THR A 377 23.59 3.04 9.75
C THR A 377 24.16 4.33 9.23
N PHE A 378 25.05 4.94 9.99
CA PHE A 378 25.78 6.16 9.65
C PHE A 378 27.27 5.81 9.55
N VAL A 379 27.97 6.45 8.62
CA VAL A 379 29.44 6.39 8.55
C VAL A 379 29.98 7.76 8.90
N PHE A 380 30.85 7.84 9.90
CA PHE A 380 31.67 9.02 10.16
C PHE A 380 33.11 8.74 9.79
N VAL A 381 33.64 9.50 8.83
CA VAL A 381 35.02 9.37 8.35
C VAL A 381 35.90 10.37 9.11
N LEU A 382 36.67 9.84 10.05
CA LEU A 382 37.58 10.57 10.91
C LEU A 382 38.97 10.56 10.30
N ASP A 383 39.50 11.74 9.99
CA ASP A 383 40.88 11.91 9.54
C ASP A 383 41.78 12.23 10.75
N PRO A 384 42.69 11.34 11.16
CA PRO A 384 43.54 11.58 12.32
C PRO A 384 44.52 12.75 12.08
N MET A 385 44.86 13.04 10.82
CA MET A 385 45.73 14.16 10.45
C MET A 385 45.07 15.54 10.65
N ALA A 386 43.76 15.59 10.95
CA ALA A 386 43.04 16.83 11.22
C ALA A 386 43.35 17.44 12.59
N VAL A 387 43.90 16.65 13.52
CA VAL A 387 44.08 17.02 14.92
C VAL A 387 45.54 17.45 15.18
N ASP A 388 45.79 18.60 15.80
CA ASP A 388 47.17 19.04 16.09
C ASP A 388 47.91 18.08 17.06
N ALA A 389 47.19 17.35 17.91
CA ALA A 389 47.74 16.30 18.77
C ALA A 389 48.35 15.11 17.98
N PHE A 390 47.92 14.87 16.74
CA PHE A 390 48.57 13.91 15.84
C PHE A 390 49.93 14.43 15.37
N TRP A 391 50.00 15.68 14.92
CA TRP A 391 51.24 16.31 14.45
C TRP A 391 52.28 16.47 15.56
N THR A 392 51.85 16.64 16.80
CA THR A 392 52.72 16.67 17.99
C THR A 392 53.41 15.32 18.28
N ARG A 393 52.89 14.21 17.71
CA ARG A 393 53.41 12.84 17.90
C ARG A 393 54.20 12.30 16.70
N LEU A 394 54.35 13.09 15.63
CA LEU A 394 55.09 12.68 14.44
C LEU A 394 56.61 12.72 14.73
N ASP A 395 57.26 11.56 14.70
CA ASP A 395 58.71 11.46 14.92
C ASP A 395 59.48 12.28 13.87
N ALA A 396 60.38 13.16 14.33
CA ALA A 396 61.14 14.07 13.46
C ALA A 396 62.11 13.36 12.48
N ALA A 397 62.34 12.05 12.69
CA ALA A 397 63.12 11.17 11.80
C ALA A 397 62.24 10.29 10.88
N GLY A 398 60.90 10.35 11.01
CA GLY A 398 59.97 9.56 10.22
C GLY A 398 59.78 10.04 8.78
N PRO A 399 59.09 9.26 7.92
CA PRO A 399 58.71 9.71 6.58
C PRO A 399 57.86 10.99 6.65
N LYS A 400 58.17 11.96 5.78
CA LYS A 400 57.51 13.28 5.74
C LYS A 400 56.07 13.16 5.22
N VAL A 401 55.12 13.05 6.14
CA VAL A 401 53.67 13.13 5.84
C VAL A 401 53.32 14.55 5.41
N ASP A 402 52.69 14.70 4.24
CA ASP A 402 52.30 16.01 3.70
C ASP A 402 51.08 16.57 4.44
N ARG A 403 51.26 17.70 5.16
CA ARG A 403 50.19 18.38 5.89
C ARG A 403 49.07 18.92 4.98
N THR A 404 49.30 19.09 3.68
CA THR A 404 48.25 19.49 2.72
C THR A 404 47.23 18.37 2.44
N LEU A 405 47.52 17.14 2.84
CA LEU A 405 46.57 16.01 2.78
C LEU A 405 45.61 15.96 3.98
N ALA A 406 45.81 16.76 5.03
CA ALA A 406 44.94 16.77 6.20
C ALA A 406 43.56 17.42 5.90
N SER A 407 42.52 16.96 6.61
CA SER A 407 41.23 17.63 6.64
C SER A 407 41.35 19.03 7.25
N THR A 408 40.70 20.01 6.61
CA THR A 408 40.81 21.43 6.95
C THR A 408 39.82 21.90 8.02
N VAL A 409 39.15 20.97 8.70
CA VAL A 409 38.13 21.23 9.73
C VAL A 409 38.26 20.16 10.80
N ASP A 410 38.14 20.57 12.06
CA ASP A 410 38.23 19.69 13.23
C ASP A 410 37.14 18.59 13.24
N PRO A 411 37.45 17.34 13.61
CA PRO A 411 36.47 16.24 13.64
C PRO A 411 35.29 16.44 14.61
N GLU A 412 35.49 17.04 15.78
CA GLU A 412 34.45 17.24 16.80
C GLU A 412 33.45 18.33 16.35
N ASP A 413 33.98 19.37 15.70
CA ASP A 413 33.20 20.46 15.11
C ASP A 413 32.36 19.97 13.91
N VAL A 414 32.92 19.11 13.04
CA VAL A 414 32.17 18.46 11.94
C VAL A 414 31.11 17.50 12.48
N PHE A 415 31.43 16.67 13.48
CA PHE A 415 30.49 15.72 14.06
C PHE A 415 29.31 16.41 14.72
N SER A 416 29.57 17.40 15.58
CA SER A 416 28.53 18.14 16.33
C SER A 416 27.53 18.84 15.40
N ARG A 417 28.02 19.53 14.35
CA ARG A 417 27.18 20.18 13.34
C ARG A 417 26.33 19.17 12.56
N SER A 418 26.92 18.02 12.23
CA SER A 418 26.24 16.94 11.51
C SER A 418 25.13 16.33 12.37
N VAL A 419 25.42 15.96 13.62
CA VAL A 419 24.45 15.45 14.60
C VAL A 419 23.30 16.43 14.81
N GLN A 420 23.58 17.73 14.98
CA GLN A 420 22.56 18.76 15.11
C GLN A 420 21.64 18.82 13.87
N THR A 421 22.21 18.71 12.68
CA THR A 421 21.46 18.70 11.41
C THR A 421 20.60 17.44 11.28
N VAL A 422 21.13 16.27 11.59
CA VAL A 422 20.40 14.98 11.55
C VAL A 422 19.26 14.94 12.59
N ARG A 423 19.48 15.50 13.78
CA ARG A 423 18.45 15.71 14.82
C ARG A 423 17.34 16.65 14.35
N THR A 424 17.70 17.76 13.69
CA THR A 424 16.75 18.74 13.14
C THR A 424 15.82 18.13 12.07
N MET A 425 16.28 17.09 11.37
CA MET A 425 15.48 16.32 10.40
C MET A 425 14.58 15.25 11.05
N GLY A 426 14.61 15.11 12.37
CA GLY A 426 13.78 14.17 13.14
C GLY A 426 14.24 12.71 13.06
N THR A 427 15.52 12.47 12.77
CA THR A 427 16.11 11.11 12.78
C THR A 427 16.33 10.65 14.22
N ARG A 428 16.09 9.37 14.49
CA ARG A 428 16.31 8.74 15.80
C ARG A 428 17.71 8.14 15.91
N LEU A 429 18.68 8.96 16.28
CA LEU A 429 20.07 8.54 16.52
C LEU A 429 20.17 7.46 17.61
N ASP A 430 19.29 7.52 18.62
CA ASP A 430 19.13 6.50 19.68
C ASP A 430 18.83 5.08 19.17
N LYS A 431 18.47 4.94 17.89
CA LYS A 431 18.18 3.67 17.20
C LYS A 431 18.96 3.51 15.91
N ALA A 432 20.01 4.30 15.74
CA ALA A 432 20.95 4.24 14.65
C ALA A 432 22.31 3.68 15.13
N ARG A 433 23.05 3.11 14.18
CA ARG A 433 24.37 2.50 14.35
C ARG A 433 25.41 3.42 13.70
N LEU A 434 26.56 3.65 14.32
CA LEU A 434 27.64 4.50 13.80
C LEU A 434 28.91 3.71 13.55
N ALA A 435 29.35 3.63 12.29
CA ALA A 435 30.70 3.20 11.94
C ALA A 435 31.63 4.43 11.92
N VAL A 436 32.65 4.42 12.77
CA VAL A 436 33.72 5.42 12.75
C VAL A 436 34.89 4.86 11.94
N ALA A 437 35.00 5.30 10.69
CA ALA A 437 36.10 4.97 9.80
C ALA A 437 37.25 5.95 10.05
N ILE A 438 38.25 5.52 10.81
CA ILE A 438 39.54 6.21 10.93
C ILE A 438 40.27 5.98 9.61
N SER A 439 40.40 7.02 8.79
CA SER A 439 40.91 6.91 7.43
C SER A 439 42.44 7.00 7.35
N LYS A 440 42.98 6.79 6.14
CA LYS A 440 44.40 6.96 5.79
C LYS A 440 45.37 6.03 6.54
N ARG A 441 44.91 4.85 6.98
CA ARG A 441 45.76 3.80 7.61
C ARG A 441 46.99 3.44 6.76
N ASP A 442 46.85 3.52 5.43
CA ASP A 442 47.92 3.39 4.44
C ASP A 442 49.09 4.39 4.65
N LEU A 443 48.80 5.67 4.86
CA LEU A 443 49.82 6.71 5.13
C LEU A 443 50.50 6.53 6.51
N LEU A 444 49.85 5.79 7.42
CA LEU A 444 50.30 5.58 8.80
C LEU A 444 50.97 4.21 9.03
N ALA A 445 50.83 3.27 8.09
CA ALA A 445 51.31 1.89 8.23
C ALA A 445 52.83 1.76 8.47
N GLY A 446 53.61 2.78 8.09
CA GLY A 446 55.05 2.86 8.35
C GLY A 446 55.45 3.39 9.74
N GLN A 447 54.50 3.82 10.60
CA GLN A 447 54.77 4.37 11.92
C GLN A 447 53.85 3.76 12.99
N PRO A 448 54.28 2.69 13.70
CA PRO A 448 53.46 2.04 14.73
C PRO A 448 52.97 2.97 15.84
N THR A 449 53.72 4.03 16.18
CA THR A 449 53.38 5.06 17.17
C THR A 449 52.14 5.89 16.78
N LEU A 450 51.81 5.95 15.49
CA LEU A 450 50.70 6.72 14.93
C LEU A 450 49.45 5.86 14.64
N LEU A 451 49.40 4.62 15.12
CA LEU A 451 48.25 3.72 15.02
C LEU A 451 47.90 3.12 16.39
N PRO A 452 46.64 2.68 16.61
CA PRO A 452 46.30 1.85 17.75
C PRO A 452 47.07 0.53 17.73
N ALA A 453 47.40 0.01 18.91
CA ALA A 453 48.17 -1.25 19.07
C ALA A 453 47.49 -2.48 18.44
N ARG A 454 46.17 -2.44 18.21
CA ARG A 454 45.42 -3.41 17.40
C ARG A 454 44.45 -2.64 16.48
N PRO A 455 44.82 -2.31 15.23
CA PRO A 455 43.99 -1.50 14.33
C PRO A 455 42.73 -2.20 13.80
N ASP A 456 42.63 -3.51 14.00
CA ASP A 456 41.47 -4.32 13.63
C ASP A 456 40.51 -4.55 14.83
N ASP A 457 40.84 -3.99 16.00
CA ASP A 457 40.08 -4.05 17.24
C ASP A 457 39.46 -2.68 17.59
N SER A 458 38.13 -2.67 17.76
CA SER A 458 37.36 -1.45 18.00
C SER A 458 37.71 -0.78 19.32
N ASP A 459 38.02 -1.56 20.37
CA ASP A 459 38.29 -1.01 21.71
C ASP A 459 39.72 -0.44 21.79
N SER A 460 40.67 -1.05 21.09
CA SER A 460 42.01 -0.46 20.90
C SER A 460 41.95 0.84 20.10
N ALA A 461 41.16 0.89 19.02
CA ALA A 461 40.93 2.11 18.24
C ALA A 461 40.23 3.21 19.06
N ARG A 462 39.19 2.88 19.83
CA ARG A 462 38.49 3.81 20.74
C ARG A 462 39.43 4.40 21.80
N THR A 463 40.26 3.55 22.42
CA THR A 463 41.23 3.96 23.44
C THR A 463 42.28 4.90 22.85
N TRP A 464 42.79 4.59 21.65
CA TRP A 464 43.71 5.45 20.92
C TRP A 464 43.11 6.81 20.55
N LEU A 465 41.84 6.89 20.11
CA LEU A 465 41.18 8.19 19.89
C LEU A 465 41.11 9.03 21.19
N CYS A 466 40.79 8.41 22.33
CA CYS A 466 40.67 9.09 23.63
C CYS A 466 42.02 9.54 24.21
N GLU A 467 43.06 8.71 24.12
CA GLU A 467 44.31 8.87 24.87
C GLU A 467 45.51 9.25 23.99
N ALA A 468 45.48 8.90 22.70
CA ALA A 468 46.48 9.36 21.73
C ALA A 468 46.07 10.69 21.10
N LEU A 469 44.88 10.77 20.49
CA LEU A 469 44.44 12.00 19.80
C LEU A 469 43.72 13.00 20.71
N GLY A 470 43.39 12.64 21.96
CA GLY A 470 42.70 13.52 22.90
C GLY A 470 41.21 13.74 22.61
N LEU A 471 40.65 13.03 21.63
CA LEU A 471 39.26 13.14 21.15
C LEU A 471 38.26 12.45 22.09
N ARG A 472 38.49 12.51 23.40
CA ARG A 472 37.66 11.87 24.43
C ARG A 472 36.23 12.38 24.40
N ASN A 473 36.05 13.70 24.36
CA ASN A 473 34.73 14.35 24.30
C ASN A 473 33.93 13.88 23.07
N LEU A 474 34.58 13.85 21.91
CA LEU A 474 33.98 13.36 20.67
C LEU A 474 33.55 11.89 20.75
N VAL A 475 34.41 11.00 21.27
CA VAL A 475 34.11 9.57 21.46
C VAL A 475 32.96 9.38 22.46
N GLU A 476 33.00 10.07 23.59
CA GLU A 476 31.93 9.99 24.61
C GLU A 476 30.61 10.57 24.07
N THR A 477 30.65 11.60 23.23
CA THR A 477 29.46 12.13 22.53
C THR A 477 28.93 11.16 21.47
N MET A 478 29.80 10.48 20.72
CA MET A 478 29.39 9.42 19.78
C MET A 478 28.64 8.30 20.50
N ASP A 479 29.20 7.81 21.60
CA ASP A 479 28.64 6.71 22.41
C ASP A 479 27.35 7.12 23.16
N LEU A 480 27.10 8.42 23.37
CA LEU A 480 25.86 8.97 23.95
C LEU A 480 24.75 9.25 22.91
N GLU A 481 25.11 9.58 21.67
CA GLU A 481 24.15 9.93 20.61
C GLU A 481 23.59 8.71 19.88
N PHE A 482 24.36 7.64 19.73
CA PHE A 482 24.05 6.48 18.90
C PHE A 482 23.82 5.19 19.72
N GLY A 483 22.98 4.29 19.22
CA GLY A 483 22.63 3.04 19.92
C GLY A 483 23.65 1.91 19.78
N GLU A 484 24.56 1.98 18.80
CA GLU A 484 25.74 1.13 18.64
C GLU A 484 26.83 1.97 17.95
N VAL A 485 28.04 2.04 18.50
CA VAL A 485 29.20 2.69 17.86
C VAL A 485 30.29 1.65 17.68
N ARG A 486 30.98 1.67 16.54
CA ARG A 486 32.14 0.81 16.29
C ARG A 486 33.22 1.52 15.48
N TYR A 487 34.47 1.34 15.90
CA TYR A 487 35.64 2.00 15.35
C TYR A 487 36.42 1.06 14.42
N PHE A 488 36.91 1.58 13.29
CA PHE A 488 37.63 0.82 12.27
C PHE A 488 38.80 1.65 11.69
N CYS A 489 40.02 1.13 11.71
CA CYS A 489 41.15 1.75 10.98
C CYS A 489 41.18 1.26 9.53
N THR A 490 40.79 2.12 8.59
CA THR A 490 40.58 1.79 7.16
C THR A 490 41.66 2.38 6.26
N ALA A 491 42.16 1.56 5.32
CA ALA A 491 43.01 2.00 4.21
C ALA A 491 42.16 2.02 2.92
N ALA A 492 41.81 3.21 2.42
CA ALA A 492 40.91 3.38 1.27
C ALA A 492 41.66 3.34 -0.07
N VAL A 493 42.50 2.32 -0.26
CA VAL A 493 43.46 2.19 -1.37
C VAL A 493 43.32 0.82 -2.02
N ALA A 494 43.63 0.74 -3.32
CA ALA A 494 43.74 -0.52 -4.06
C ALA A 494 45.22 -0.94 -4.23
N ASP A 495 45.50 -2.24 -4.13
CA ASP A 495 46.79 -2.83 -4.47
C ASP A 495 47.06 -2.81 -5.99
N GLY A 496 48.27 -3.19 -6.40
CA GLY A 496 48.65 -3.29 -7.82
C GLY A 496 47.90 -4.37 -8.63
N ALA A 497 46.99 -5.11 -8.01
CA ALA A 497 46.08 -6.08 -8.64
C ALA A 497 44.61 -5.61 -8.56
N GLY A 498 44.34 -4.36 -8.16
CA GLY A 498 43.00 -3.77 -8.07
C GLY A 498 42.17 -4.22 -6.87
N ARG A 499 42.79 -4.86 -5.86
CA ARG A 499 42.12 -5.37 -4.66
C ARG A 499 42.18 -4.34 -3.54
N VAL A 500 41.08 -4.19 -2.81
CA VAL A 500 40.98 -3.26 -1.68
C VAL A 500 41.53 -3.90 -0.40
N ASP A 501 42.15 -3.10 0.47
CA ASP A 501 42.63 -3.54 1.78
C ASP A 501 41.54 -4.25 2.63
N PRO A 502 41.87 -5.36 3.34
CA PRO A 502 40.91 -6.13 4.13
C PRO A 502 40.14 -5.34 5.21
N SER A 503 40.70 -4.24 5.72
CA SER A 503 40.02 -3.37 6.69
C SER A 503 38.71 -2.79 6.15
N VAL A 504 38.66 -2.47 4.85
CA VAL A 504 37.46 -1.94 4.20
C VAL A 504 36.40 -3.02 4.02
N ALA A 505 36.79 -4.28 3.83
CA ALA A 505 35.86 -5.40 3.73
C ALA A 505 35.12 -5.62 5.06
N ALA A 506 35.85 -5.70 6.17
CA ALA A 506 35.28 -5.88 7.52
C ALA A 506 34.38 -4.68 7.93
N PHE A 507 34.82 -3.46 7.63
CA PHE A 507 34.03 -2.24 7.79
C PHE A 507 32.72 -2.28 6.98
N THR A 508 32.81 -2.67 5.70
CA THR A 508 31.65 -2.72 4.79
C THR A 508 30.65 -3.79 5.21
N GLU A 509 31.11 -4.96 5.68
CA GLU A 509 30.24 -6.00 6.20
C GLU A 509 29.44 -5.53 7.43
N TRP A 510 30.08 -4.89 8.41
CA TRP A 510 29.38 -4.36 9.59
C TRP A 510 28.38 -3.25 9.23
N CYS A 511 28.71 -2.39 8.26
CA CYS A 511 27.82 -1.33 7.78
C CYS A 511 26.56 -1.88 7.10
N LEU A 512 26.67 -3.03 6.43
CA LEU A 512 25.59 -3.69 5.68
C LEU A 512 24.95 -4.87 6.44
N ARG A 513 25.24 -5.03 7.73
CA ARG A 513 24.60 -5.97 8.66
C ARG A 513 23.23 -5.42 9.12
N GLU A 514 22.25 -6.32 9.28
CA GLU A 514 20.91 -6.01 9.83
C GLU A 514 20.95 -5.79 11.36
#